data_AF-A0A3M1IVE1-F1
#
_entry.id   AF-A0A3M1IVE1-F1
#
_cell.length_a   1.000
_cell.length_b   1.000
_cell.length_c   1.000
_cell.angle_alpha   90.00
_cell.angle_beta   90.00
_cell.angle_gamma   90.00
#
_symmetry.space_group_name_H-M   'P 1'
#
loop_
_entity.id
_entity.type
_entity.pdbx_description
1 polymer ?
#
loop_
_entity_poly.entity_id
_entity_poly.type
_entity_poly.pdbx_seq_one_letter_code
_entity_poly.pdbx_strand_id
1 'polypeptide(L)'
;MASDILIVDDEADIRELIAGILEDEGHATRLAKDSDEAIAAIEERRPSLVILDIWLQGSKLDGLEVLDRIKKTHPELAVVIISGHGNIETAVAAIKRGAYDYIEKPFKADRLVLVVARALEAARLKQENRTLRERTTQSPEMIGRSAPMNQLRQAIEKVAPTNSRVMIFGPSGSGKELAARVLHEHSARKDGPFVVL
;
A
#
# COMPACT_ATOMS: atom_id res chain seq x y z
N MET A 1 -1.10 19.43 2.91
CA MET A 1 -2.23 18.77 3.59
C MET A 1 -1.67 18.18 4.86
N ALA A 2 -2.25 18.52 6.01
CA ALA A 2 -1.79 17.95 7.28
C ALA A 2 -2.04 16.44 7.28
N SER A 3 -1.00 15.66 7.52
CA SER A 3 -1.07 14.20 7.63
C SER A 3 -0.88 13.82 9.10
N ASP A 4 -1.62 12.82 9.57
CA ASP A 4 -1.45 12.25 10.90
C ASP A 4 -0.28 11.26 10.90
N ILE A 5 0.78 11.55 11.65
CA ILE A 5 2.01 10.76 11.71
C ILE A 5 2.18 10.24 13.14
N LEU A 6 2.35 8.93 13.28
CA LEU A 6 2.66 8.30 14.57
C LEU A 6 4.17 8.12 14.69
N ILE A 7 4.76 8.60 15.78
CA ILE A 7 6.18 8.48 16.10
C ILE A 7 6.34 7.52 17.27
N VAL A 8 7.12 6.47 17.07
CA VAL A 8 7.35 5.39 18.04
C VAL A 8 8.85 5.27 18.28
N ASP A 9 9.28 5.61 19.49
CA ASP A 9 10.67 5.61 19.92
C ASP A 9 10.66 5.58 21.45
N ASP A 10 11.60 4.91 22.12
CA ASP A 10 11.65 4.89 23.59
C ASP A 10 12.24 6.18 24.17
N GLU A 11 13.07 6.90 23.41
CA GLU A 11 13.71 8.15 23.81
C GLU A 11 12.76 9.35 23.65
N ALA A 12 12.41 10.01 24.76
CA ALA A 12 11.49 11.16 24.74
C ALA A 12 12.02 12.32 23.91
N ASP A 13 13.30 12.65 24.05
CA ASP A 13 13.94 13.76 23.33
C ASP A 13 13.89 13.54 21.81
N ILE A 14 14.01 12.29 21.35
CA ILE A 14 13.92 11.96 19.92
C ILE A 14 12.48 12.07 19.42
N ARG A 15 11.50 11.58 20.19
CA ARG A 15 10.08 11.74 19.85
C ARG A 15 9.70 13.20 19.70
N GLU A 16 10.10 14.04 20.66
CA GLU A 16 9.81 15.48 20.65
C GLU A 16 10.54 16.21 19.51
N LEU A 17 11.79 15.84 19.24
CA LEU A 17 12.55 16.40 18.10
C LEU A 17 11.87 16.11 16.76
N ILE A 18 11.49 14.85 16.53
CA ILE A 18 10.81 14.44 15.29
C ILE A 18 9.44 15.12 15.19
N ALA A 19 8.70 15.18 16.29
CA ALA A 19 7.41 15.85 16.34
C ALA A 19 7.54 17.33 15.95
N GLY A 20 8.43 18.08 16.60
CA GLY A 20 8.64 19.49 16.31
C GLY A 20 8.97 19.76 14.84
N ILE A 21 9.89 18.97 14.26
CA ILE A 21 10.24 19.10 12.83
C ILE A 21 9.02 18.88 11.92
N LEU A 22 8.18 17.89 12.23
CA LEU A 22 7.03 17.55 11.39
C LEU A 22 5.84 18.50 11.60
N GLU A 23 5.66 19.02 12.81
CA GLU A 23 4.66 20.04 13.14
C GLU A 23 4.98 21.37 12.44
N ASP A 24 6.26 21.76 12.37
CA ASP A 24 6.72 22.93 11.60
C ASP A 24 6.39 22.82 10.10
N GLU A 25 6.41 21.61 9.55
CA GLU A 25 5.97 21.30 8.18
C GLU A 25 4.43 21.18 8.03
N GLY A 26 3.69 21.36 9.12
CA GLY A 26 2.23 21.37 9.16
C GLY A 26 1.59 19.98 9.24
N HIS A 27 2.32 18.96 9.68
CA HIS A 27 1.77 17.64 9.99
C HIS A 27 1.23 17.58 11.43
N ALA A 28 0.31 16.66 11.68
CA ALA A 28 -0.16 16.37 13.04
C ALA A 28 0.59 15.14 13.55
N THR A 29 1.21 15.23 14.72
CA THR A 29 1.99 14.14 15.29
C THR A 29 1.34 13.53 16.51
N ARG A 30 1.49 12.21 16.64
CA ARG A 30 1.16 11.44 17.84
C ARG A 30 2.39 10.69 18.28
N LEU A 31 2.56 10.55 19.58
CA LEU A 31 3.73 9.94 20.19
C LEU A 31 3.34 8.63 20.88
N ALA A 32 4.18 7.62 20.75
CA ALA A 32 4.10 6.38 21.52
C ALA A 32 5.51 6.01 21.99
N LYS A 33 5.65 5.56 23.24
CA LYS A 33 6.96 5.23 23.81
C LYS A 33 7.32 3.75 23.70
N ASP A 34 6.35 2.89 23.39
CA ASP A 34 6.52 1.45 23.33
C ASP A 34 5.56 0.79 22.32
N SER A 35 5.73 -0.52 22.10
CA SER A 35 4.90 -1.33 21.23
C SER A 35 3.42 -1.32 21.58
N ASP A 36 3.06 -1.36 22.87
CA ASP A 36 1.66 -1.45 23.30
C ASP A 36 0.94 -0.14 23.01
N GLU A 37 1.56 1.00 23.35
CA GLU A 37 1.07 2.33 23.01
C GLU A 37 0.99 2.54 21.49
N ALA A 38 1.99 2.08 20.74
CA ALA A 38 2.00 2.21 19.29
C ALA A 38 0.84 1.45 18.64
N ILE A 39 0.62 0.21 19.06
CA ILE A 39 -0.47 -0.63 18.52
C ILE A 39 -1.83 -0.05 18.92
N ALA A 40 -2.00 0.35 20.18
CA ALA A 40 -3.24 0.96 20.64
C ALA A 40 -3.55 2.26 19.87
N ALA A 41 -2.55 3.11 19.65
CA ALA A 41 -2.70 4.34 18.88
C ALA A 41 -3.09 4.09 17.41
N ILE A 42 -2.56 3.03 16.79
CA ILE A 42 -2.94 2.63 15.42
C ILE A 42 -4.37 2.10 15.37
N GLU A 43 -4.77 1.30 16.36
CA GLU A 43 -6.12 0.72 16.46
C GLU A 43 -7.18 1.78 16.74
N GLU A 44 -6.89 2.77 17.58
CA GLU A 44 -7.78 3.91 17.85
C GLU A 44 -7.99 4.75 16.59
N ARG A 45 -6.88 5.11 15.92
CA ARG A 45 -6.92 5.86 14.66
C ARG A 45 -5.73 5.49 13.81
N ARG A 46 -6.00 4.91 12.64
CA ARG A 46 -4.96 4.57 11.67
C ARG A 46 -4.24 5.84 11.17
N PRO A 47 -2.91 5.97 11.41
CA PRO A 47 -2.14 7.11 10.90
C PRO A 47 -1.91 7.01 9.38
N SER A 48 -1.45 8.10 8.78
CA SER A 48 -1.00 8.14 7.38
C SER A 48 0.40 7.56 7.22
N LEU A 49 1.24 7.72 8.24
CA LEU A 49 2.62 7.25 8.28
C LEU A 49 2.98 6.85 9.72
N VAL A 50 3.81 5.82 9.87
CA VAL A 50 4.46 5.50 11.15
C VAL A 50 5.96 5.70 11.00
N ILE A 51 6.55 6.39 11.97
CA ILE A 51 7.99 6.47 12.19
C ILE A 51 8.29 5.58 13.39
N LEU A 52 9.18 4.61 13.22
CA LEU A 52 9.40 3.54 14.19
C LEU A 52 10.89 3.31 14.44
N ASP A 53 11.32 3.38 15.69
CA ASP A 53 12.66 2.93 16.09
C ASP A 53 12.77 1.41 15.94
N ILE A 54 13.91 0.94 15.46
CA ILE A 54 14.26 -0.49 15.46
C ILE A 54 14.36 -1.00 16.88
N TRP A 55 14.99 -0.25 17.79
CA TRP A 55 15.38 -0.74 19.11
C TRP A 55 14.50 -0.13 20.21
N LEU A 56 13.31 -0.68 20.43
CA LEU A 56 12.41 -0.20 21.47
C LEU A 56 12.76 -0.80 22.84
N GLN A 57 13.62 -0.11 23.61
CA GLN A 57 13.95 -0.59 24.96
C GLN A 57 12.75 -0.55 25.90
N GLY A 58 12.63 -1.56 26.76
CA GLY A 58 11.52 -1.66 27.72
C GLY A 58 10.19 -2.06 27.10
N SER A 59 10.17 -2.41 25.81
CA SER A 59 8.97 -2.86 25.11
C SER A 59 8.82 -4.38 25.09
N LYS A 60 7.58 -4.87 24.93
CA LYS A 60 7.30 -6.31 24.81
C LYS A 60 7.70 -6.85 23.44
N LEU A 61 7.58 -6.02 22.42
CA LEU A 61 7.93 -6.34 21.04
C LEU A 61 9.06 -5.43 20.59
N ASP A 62 10.01 -6.00 19.87
CA ASP A 62 11.06 -5.22 19.23
C ASP A 62 10.50 -4.41 18.05
N GLY A 63 11.18 -3.34 17.62
CA GLY A 63 10.68 -2.45 16.55
C GLY A 63 10.42 -3.21 15.24
N LEU A 64 11.25 -4.20 14.93
CA LEU A 64 11.04 -5.09 13.80
C LEU A 64 9.81 -6.00 13.93
N GLU A 65 9.45 -6.43 15.14
CA GLU A 65 8.24 -7.22 15.39
C GLU A 65 6.98 -6.35 15.33
N VAL A 66 7.08 -5.10 15.79
CA VAL A 66 6.04 -4.08 15.63
C VAL A 66 5.78 -3.83 14.13
N LEU A 67 6.85 -3.69 13.32
CA LEU A 67 6.73 -3.56 11.86
C LEU A 67 5.93 -4.73 11.25
N ASP A 68 6.27 -5.97 11.60
CA ASP A 68 5.55 -7.15 11.09
C ASP A 68 4.08 -7.14 11.47
N ARG A 69 3.76 -6.80 12.71
CA ARG A 69 2.39 -6.71 13.19
C ARG A 69 1.62 -5.62 12.44
N ILE A 70 2.22 -4.45 12.24
CA ILE A 70 1.63 -3.37 11.46
C ILE A 70 1.38 -3.81 10.02
N LYS A 71 2.35 -4.46 9.38
CA LYS A 71 2.21 -4.90 7.98
C LYS A 71 1.24 -6.05 7.79
N LYS A 72 1.06 -6.90 8.80
CA LYS A 72 0.05 -7.96 8.79
C LYS A 72 -1.37 -7.39 8.85
N THR A 73 -1.61 -6.39 9.69
CA THR A 73 -2.95 -5.79 9.89
C THR A 73 -3.25 -4.68 8.88
N HIS A 74 -2.22 -3.89 8.52
CA HIS A 74 -2.29 -2.77 7.60
C HIS A 74 -1.14 -2.83 6.58
N PRO A 75 -1.20 -3.73 5.58
CA PRO A 75 -0.15 -3.89 4.57
C PRO A 75 0.20 -2.61 3.81
N GLU A 76 -0.79 -1.73 3.67
CA GLU A 76 -0.72 -0.47 2.94
C GLU A 76 -0.23 0.71 3.78
N LEU A 77 -0.10 0.56 5.10
CA LEU A 77 0.40 1.64 5.96
C LEU A 77 1.90 1.83 5.72
N ALA A 78 2.32 3.03 5.34
CA ALA A 78 3.73 3.36 5.20
C ALA A 78 4.39 3.37 6.59
N VAL A 79 5.57 2.75 6.68
CA VAL A 79 6.38 2.70 7.91
C VAL A 79 7.80 3.08 7.54
N VAL A 80 8.32 4.14 8.14
CA VAL A 80 9.72 4.58 8.03
C VAL A 80 10.42 4.18 9.30
N ILE A 81 11.58 3.55 9.16
CA ILE A 81 12.34 3.04 10.28
C ILE A 81 13.45 4.03 10.64
N ILE A 82 13.67 4.22 11.94
CA ILE A 82 14.76 5.03 12.46
C ILE A 82 15.67 4.15 13.33
N SER A 83 16.98 4.35 13.29
CA SER A 83 17.91 3.69 14.22
C SER A 83 19.20 4.48 14.37
N GLY A 84 19.75 4.53 15.59
CA GLY A 84 21.11 5.04 15.85
C GLY A 84 22.21 3.99 15.82
N HIS A 85 21.85 2.70 15.76
CA HIS A 85 22.82 1.62 15.56
C HIS A 85 22.89 1.31 14.06
N GLY A 86 23.87 1.93 13.40
CA GLY A 86 24.10 1.95 11.94
C GLY A 86 24.49 0.62 11.29
N ASN A 87 23.80 -0.48 11.63
CA ASN A 87 23.97 -1.74 10.92
C ASN A 87 23.13 -1.74 9.64
N ILE A 88 23.79 -1.74 8.49
CA ILE A 88 23.14 -1.85 7.17
C ILE A 88 22.27 -3.12 7.10
N GLU A 89 22.67 -4.20 7.79
CA GLU A 89 21.93 -5.46 7.82
C GLU A 89 20.52 -5.31 8.40
N THR A 90 20.35 -4.57 9.49
CA THR A 90 19.03 -4.35 10.10
C THR A 90 18.16 -3.46 9.23
N ALA A 91 18.73 -2.44 8.59
CA ALA A 91 18.03 -1.62 7.61
C ALA A 91 17.52 -2.46 6.42
N VAL A 92 18.37 -3.33 5.86
CA VAL A 92 17.98 -4.24 4.77
C VAL A 92 16.90 -5.22 5.22
N ALA A 93 17.00 -5.76 6.45
CA ALA A 93 15.99 -6.64 7.01
C ALA A 93 14.63 -5.94 7.16
N ALA A 94 14.62 -4.69 7.61
CA ALA A 94 13.41 -3.88 7.74
C ALA A 94 12.72 -3.64 6.39
N ILE A 95 13.48 -3.27 5.36
CA ILE A 95 12.94 -3.08 4.00
C ILE A 95 12.35 -4.39 3.47
N LYS A 96 13.03 -5.53 3.66
CA LYS A 96 12.51 -6.85 3.27
C LYS A 96 11.21 -7.22 3.99
N ARG A 97 11.01 -6.74 5.21
CA ARG A 97 9.77 -6.92 6.00
C ARG A 97 8.68 -5.90 5.65
N GLY A 98 8.94 -5.00 4.70
CA GLY A 98 7.96 -4.09 4.13
C GLY A 98 8.01 -2.67 4.65
N ALA A 99 9.05 -2.28 5.41
CA ALA A 99 9.32 -0.87 5.65
C ALA A 99 9.50 -0.11 4.33
N TYR A 100 9.07 1.15 4.29
CA TYR A 100 9.18 1.99 3.12
C TYR A 100 10.60 2.51 2.93
N ASP A 101 11.19 3.05 4.00
CA ASP A 101 12.56 3.59 3.99
C ASP A 101 13.16 3.54 5.41
N TYR A 102 14.44 3.88 5.49
CA TYR A 102 15.25 3.87 6.70
C TYR A 102 16.01 5.20 6.89
N ILE A 103 16.04 5.71 8.12
CA ILE A 103 16.78 6.90 8.51
C ILE A 103 17.73 6.55 9.66
N GLU A 104 19.01 6.87 9.47
CA GLU A 104 20.03 6.69 10.50
C GLU A 104 20.10 7.92 11.42
N LYS A 105 20.14 7.70 12.74
CA LYS A 105 20.46 8.73 13.74
C LYS A 105 22.01 8.88 13.78
N PRO A 106 22.57 10.11 13.82
CA PRO A 106 21.89 11.40 13.78
C PRO A 106 21.49 11.80 12.35
N PHE A 107 20.27 12.34 12.21
CA PHE A 107 19.73 12.83 10.93
C PHE A 107 19.60 14.35 10.91
N LYS A 108 19.56 14.91 9.70
CA LYS A 108 19.20 16.32 9.46
C LYS A 108 17.70 16.44 9.27
N ALA A 109 17.11 17.56 9.71
CA ALA A 109 15.68 17.85 9.54
C ALA A 109 15.25 17.71 8.06
N ASP A 110 15.99 18.30 7.12
CA ASP A 110 15.69 18.21 5.68
C ASP A 110 15.58 16.76 5.17
N ARG A 111 16.40 15.84 5.72
CA ARG A 111 16.39 14.43 5.32
C ARG A 111 15.13 13.75 5.84
N LEU A 112 14.73 14.02 7.08
CA LEU A 112 13.50 13.51 7.67
C LEU A 112 12.28 13.97 6.87
N VAL A 113 12.18 15.28 6.62
CA VAL A 113 11.07 15.88 5.85
C VAL A 113 10.98 15.28 4.44
N LEU A 114 12.11 15.14 3.74
CA LEU A 114 12.14 14.55 2.40
C LEU A 114 11.63 13.10 2.39
N VAL A 115 12.08 12.27 3.34
CA VAL A 115 11.68 10.86 3.42
C VAL A 115 10.20 10.75 3.76
N VAL A 116 9.71 11.55 4.71
CA VAL A 116 8.30 11.60 5.10
C VAL A 116 7.41 12.03 3.93
N ALA A 117 7.80 13.09 3.21
CA ALA A 117 7.05 13.57 2.05
C ALA A 117 6.93 12.48 0.96
N ARG A 118 8.02 11.79 0.65
CA ARG A 118 8.03 10.67 -0.33
C ARG A 118 7.20 9.49 0.14
N ALA A 119 7.29 9.13 1.41
CA ALA A 119 6.52 8.03 1.99
C ALA A 119 5.00 8.31 1.93
N LEU A 120 4.59 9.53 2.27
CA LEU A 120 3.20 9.98 2.19
C LEU A 120 2.68 10.02 0.74
N GLU A 121 3.49 10.54 -0.20
CA GLU A 121 3.15 10.57 -1.61
C GLU A 121 2.96 9.14 -2.16
N ALA A 122 3.89 8.24 -1.86
CA ALA A 122 3.80 6.84 -2.29
C ALA A 122 2.54 6.15 -1.71
N ALA A 123 2.23 6.38 -0.43
CA ALA A 123 1.03 5.85 0.19
C ALA A 123 -0.25 6.38 -0.48
N ARG A 124 -0.30 7.69 -0.76
CA ARG A 124 -1.41 8.32 -1.47
C ARG A 124 -1.60 7.75 -2.87
N LEU A 125 -0.52 7.67 -3.67
CA LEU A 125 -0.57 7.13 -5.03
C LEU A 125 -1.04 5.67 -5.04
N LYS A 126 -0.60 4.87 -4.06
CA LYS A 126 -1.03 3.48 -3.94
C LYS A 126 -2.51 3.36 -3.59
N GLN A 127 -3.00 4.21 -2.69
CA GLN A 127 -4.43 4.31 -2.37
C GLN A 127 -5.25 4.77 -3.58
N GLU A 128 -4.81 5.80 -4.29
CA GLU A 128 -5.48 6.31 -5.49
C GLU A 128 -5.53 5.25 -6.59
N ASN A 129 -4.42 4.55 -6.83
CA ASN A 129 -4.38 3.44 -7.78
C ASN A 129 -5.35 2.33 -7.40
N ARG A 130 -5.44 1.99 -6.11
CA ARG A 130 -6.42 1.01 -5.62
C ARG A 130 -7.85 1.48 -5.84
N THR A 131 -8.19 2.72 -5.48
CA THR A 131 -9.54 3.26 -5.69
C THR A 131 -9.91 3.32 -7.18
N LEU A 132 -8.97 3.68 -8.05
CA LEU A 132 -9.17 3.66 -9.50
C LEU A 132 -9.36 2.23 -10.03
N ARG A 133 -8.57 1.28 -9.53
CA ARG A 133 -8.75 -0.15 -9.83
C ARG A 133 -10.13 -0.59 -9.37
N GLU A 134 -10.52 -0.38 -8.12
CA GLU A 134 -11.85 -0.76 -7.60
C GLU A 134 -13.02 -0.16 -8.41
N ARG A 135 -12.90 1.09 -8.86
CA ARG A 135 -13.89 1.71 -9.76
C ARG A 135 -13.94 1.07 -11.15
N THR A 136 -12.82 0.52 -11.61
CA THR A 136 -12.70 -0.18 -12.90
C THR A 136 -13.04 -1.67 -12.76
N THR A 137 -12.85 -2.26 -11.57
CA THR A 137 -13.22 -3.63 -11.17
C THR A 137 -14.69 -3.70 -10.77
N GLN A 138 -15.58 -3.04 -11.51
CA GLN A 138 -16.85 -3.71 -11.79
C GLN A 138 -16.45 -4.86 -12.71
N SER A 139 -16.34 -6.08 -12.16
CA SER A 139 -16.12 -7.25 -13.00
C SER A 139 -17.14 -7.18 -14.14
N PRO A 140 -16.69 -7.26 -15.40
CA PRO A 140 -17.56 -7.23 -16.56
C PRO A 140 -18.46 -8.47 -16.53
N GLU A 141 -19.51 -8.46 -15.72
CA GLU A 141 -20.43 -9.58 -15.64
C GLU A 141 -21.32 -9.53 -16.88
N MET A 142 -21.16 -10.52 -17.76
CA MET A 142 -22.15 -10.73 -18.83
C MET A 142 -23.46 -11.16 -18.20
N ILE A 143 -24.45 -10.27 -18.15
CA ILE A 143 -25.80 -10.57 -17.63
C ILE A 143 -26.60 -11.32 -18.69
N GLY A 144 -27.42 -12.29 -18.26
CA GLY A 144 -28.38 -13.00 -19.11
C GLY A 144 -28.24 -14.52 -19.05
N ARG A 145 -29.36 -15.24 -19.19
CA ARG A 145 -29.42 -16.71 -19.07
C ARG A 145 -29.90 -17.41 -20.35
N SER A 146 -29.98 -16.68 -21.46
CA SER A 146 -30.42 -17.22 -22.75
C SER A 146 -29.38 -18.19 -23.33
N ALA A 147 -29.83 -19.12 -24.18
CA ALA A 147 -28.94 -20.08 -24.82
C ALA A 147 -27.78 -19.42 -25.61
N PRO A 148 -27.99 -18.34 -26.38
CA PRO A 148 -26.88 -17.64 -27.06
C PRO A 148 -25.85 -17.04 -26.09
N MET A 149 -26.27 -16.54 -24.92
CA MET A 149 -25.31 -16.03 -23.92
C MET A 149 -24.50 -17.15 -23.26
N ASN A 150 -25.11 -18.31 -23.03
CA ASN A 150 -24.36 -19.46 -22.54
C ASN A 150 -23.34 -19.97 -23.58
N GLN A 151 -23.70 -19.97 -24.86
CA GLN A 151 -22.77 -20.29 -25.95
C GLN A 151 -21.60 -19.29 -26.03
N LEU A 152 -21.89 -17.98 -25.89
CA LEU A 152 -20.87 -16.95 -25.87
C LEU A 152 -19.89 -17.13 -24.69
N ARG A 153 -20.39 -17.39 -23.47
CA ARG A 153 -19.55 -17.67 -22.29
C ARG A 153 -18.62 -18.85 -22.54
N GLN A 154 -19.16 -19.97 -23.03
CA GLN A 154 -18.36 -21.16 -23.33
C GLN A 154 -17.30 -20.91 -24.40
N ALA A 155 -17.61 -20.12 -25.43
CA ALA A 155 -16.64 -19.76 -26.46
C ALA A 155 -15.50 -18.90 -25.89
N ILE A 156 -15.82 -17.94 -25.01
CA ILE A 156 -14.83 -17.11 -24.34
C ILE A 156 -13.93 -17.97 -23.44
N GLU A 157 -14.50 -18.81 -22.58
CA GLU A 157 -13.73 -19.71 -21.69
C GLU A 157 -12.77 -20.62 -22.45
N LYS A 158 -13.19 -21.10 -23.62
CA LYS A 158 -12.36 -21.97 -24.48
C LYS A 158 -11.20 -21.22 -25.15
N VAL A 159 -11.43 -19.98 -25.58
CA VAL A 159 -10.45 -19.20 -26.36
C VAL A 159 -9.51 -18.39 -25.45
N ALA A 160 -9.97 -17.95 -24.29
CA ALA A 160 -9.21 -17.11 -23.36
C ALA A 160 -7.82 -17.64 -22.96
N PRO A 161 -7.61 -18.94 -22.66
CA PRO A 161 -6.27 -19.44 -22.31
C PRO A 161 -5.31 -19.55 -23.52
N THR A 162 -5.81 -19.35 -24.75
CA THR A 162 -4.98 -19.42 -25.96
C THR A 162 -4.21 -18.12 -26.20
N ASN A 163 -3.10 -18.20 -26.94
CA ASN A 163 -2.32 -17.02 -27.34
C ASN A 163 -2.72 -16.47 -28.72
N SER A 164 -3.92 -16.82 -29.20
CA SER A 164 -4.42 -16.48 -30.53
C SER A 164 -5.04 -15.07 -30.58
N ARG A 165 -5.04 -14.46 -31.77
CA ARG A 165 -5.79 -13.22 -32.01
C ARG A 165 -7.27 -13.53 -32.13
N VAL A 166 -8.11 -12.72 -31.49
CA VAL A 166 -9.57 -12.93 -31.43
C VAL A 166 -10.28 -11.77 -32.13
N MET A 167 -11.27 -12.08 -32.97
CA MET A 167 -12.17 -11.10 -33.56
C MET A 167 -13.56 -11.25 -32.94
N ILE A 168 -14.09 -10.16 -32.38
CA ILE A 168 -15.44 -10.12 -31.77
C ILE A 168 -16.34 -9.30 -32.70
N PHE A 169 -17.39 -9.92 -33.21
CA PHE A 169 -18.33 -9.29 -34.13
C PHE A 169 -19.75 -9.23 -33.56
N GLY A 170 -20.49 -8.18 -33.91
CA GLY A 170 -21.86 -7.97 -33.48
C GLY A 170 -22.33 -6.52 -33.69
N PRO A 171 -23.65 -6.25 -33.62
CA PRO A 171 -24.23 -4.92 -33.78
C PRO A 171 -23.69 -3.89 -32.77
N SER A 172 -23.93 -2.59 -33.03
CA SER A 172 -23.63 -1.54 -32.04
C SER A 172 -24.43 -1.78 -30.75
N GLY A 173 -23.82 -1.54 -29.59
CA GLY A 173 -24.45 -1.77 -28.28
C GLY A 173 -24.57 -3.24 -27.85
N SER A 174 -24.12 -4.22 -28.64
CA SER A 174 -24.26 -5.65 -28.31
C SER A 174 -23.30 -6.18 -27.22
N GLY A 175 -22.54 -5.31 -26.56
CA GLY A 175 -21.59 -5.71 -25.51
C GLY A 175 -20.25 -6.31 -26.00
N LYS A 176 -19.78 -5.95 -27.21
CA LYS A 176 -18.49 -6.47 -27.75
C LYS A 176 -17.29 -6.16 -26.85
N GLU A 177 -17.23 -4.95 -26.31
CA GLU A 177 -16.16 -4.54 -25.38
C GLU A 177 -16.24 -5.32 -24.07
N LEU A 178 -17.46 -5.55 -23.56
CA LEU A 178 -17.69 -6.37 -22.37
C LEU A 178 -17.16 -7.81 -22.60
N ALA A 179 -17.48 -8.41 -23.75
CA ALA A 179 -16.96 -9.72 -24.13
C ALA A 179 -15.42 -9.75 -24.22
N ALA A 180 -14.80 -8.69 -24.73
CA ALA A 180 -13.34 -8.56 -24.78
C ALA A 180 -12.71 -8.48 -23.38
N ARG A 181 -13.35 -7.74 -22.45
CA ARG A 181 -12.89 -7.63 -21.06
C ARG A 181 -12.99 -8.97 -20.33
N VAL A 182 -14.11 -9.69 -20.46
CA VAL A 182 -14.25 -11.04 -19.89
C VAL A 182 -13.21 -12.02 -20.46
N LEU A 183 -12.96 -11.94 -21.77
CA LEU A 183 -11.92 -12.76 -22.40
C LEU A 183 -10.53 -12.47 -21.83
N HIS A 184 -10.21 -11.20 -21.59
CA HIS A 184 -8.95 -10.82 -20.96
C HIS A 184 -8.83 -11.35 -19.53
N GLU A 185 -9.87 -11.24 -18.71
CA GLU A 185 -9.89 -11.75 -17.33
C GLU A 185 -9.68 -13.27 -17.24
N HIS A 186 -10.17 -14.03 -18.23
CA HIS A 186 -10.01 -15.48 -18.29
C HIS A 186 -8.71 -15.92 -18.99
N SER A 187 -7.90 -14.98 -19.46
CA SER A 187 -6.66 -15.27 -20.19
C SER A 187 -5.45 -15.41 -19.28
N ALA A 188 -4.35 -15.94 -19.84
CA ALA A 188 -3.04 -15.93 -19.17
C ALA A 188 -2.46 -14.51 -18.96
N ARG A 189 -3.09 -13.47 -19.51
CA ARG A 189 -2.66 -12.07 -19.44
C ARG A 189 -3.52 -11.21 -18.52
N LYS A 190 -4.41 -11.81 -17.73
CA LYS A 190 -5.39 -11.12 -16.87
C LYS A 190 -4.79 -10.03 -15.96
N ASP A 191 -3.54 -10.19 -15.52
CA ASP A 191 -2.85 -9.23 -14.64
C ASP A 191 -2.17 -8.09 -15.42
N GLY A 192 -2.20 -8.15 -16.76
CA GLY A 192 -1.69 -7.12 -17.65
C GLY A 192 -2.73 -6.02 -17.94
N PRO A 193 -2.32 -4.94 -18.64
CA PRO A 193 -3.22 -3.86 -19.00
C PRO A 193 -4.20 -4.28 -20.11
N PHE A 194 -5.49 -3.96 -19.92
CA PHE A 194 -6.50 -4.00 -20.98
C PHE A 194 -6.68 -2.58 -21.56
N VAL A 195 -6.30 -2.38 -22.82
CA VAL A 195 -6.31 -1.07 -23.48
C VAL A 195 -7.45 -1.04 -24.51
N VAL A 196 -8.28 0.00 -24.46
CA VAL A 196 -9.35 0.28 -25.44
C VAL A 196 -8.89 1.47 -26.31
N LEU A 197 -9.08 1.36 -27.62
CA LEU A 197 -8.81 2.42 -28.60
C LEU A 197 -10.07 3.23 -28.90
#